data_AF-A0A4Q1D0K1-F1
#
_entry.id   AF-A0A4Q1D0K1-F1
#
_cell.length_a   1.000
_cell.length_b   1.000
_cell.length_c   1.000
_cell.angle_alpha   90.00
_cell.angle_beta   90.00
_cell.angle_gamma   90.00
#
_symmetry.space_group_name_H-M   'P 1'
#
loop_
_entity.id
_entity.type
_entity.pdbx_description
1 polymer ?
#
loop_
_entity_poly.entity_id
_entity_poly.type
_entity_poly.pdbx_seq_one_letter_code
_entity_poly.pdbx_strand_id
1 'polypeptide(L)'
;MTISYTVSIIVVLAALIAYLNQRFLRLPNAIGVMVISISMSVVLMLSSGLFPEFFHDTIALIDSVDFDKVVIGTMLNFLLFAGTIQIRIADLRTQQLAVLLFSTVSVALSTAIVGFLLYGVVWLLKMPVTLLECCLFGALISPTDPVSVLGIIKEAKVSKSLEMKIAGESLFNDGVALVIFFSILHAIRNPQVAVTFSGVAKVFAWEALGGLALGLLLGFIGLRALKGIDHYKVEVMISLAIVVGGYSLARSIGISGPLTMVAAGIFIGNYGKSYAMSDVSRDYLDKFWELVEEILNIVLFVLIGFELLLIKRYDHYVLVGCAAVVIVLAARFISLAIPALFIRFWEKMSGRTLLFLTWGGLRGGVSIALALTLTRGLHRDLFVFVTYFVVVFSVIVQGLSIERLTSREKRRMLEQNR
;
A
#
# COMPACT_ATOMS: atom_id res chain seq x y z
N MET A 1 -16.86 -11.78 -20.82
CA MET A 1 -16.82 -10.36 -21.25
C MET A 1 -15.44 -10.03 -21.79
N THR A 2 -15.34 -9.17 -22.80
CA THR A 2 -14.05 -8.62 -23.24
C THR A 2 -13.47 -7.73 -22.14
N ILE A 3 -12.14 -7.71 -21.99
CA ILE A 3 -11.39 -6.90 -21.01
C ILE A 3 -11.86 -5.43 -21.00
N SER A 4 -12.28 -4.91 -22.15
CA SER A 4 -12.82 -3.56 -22.33
C SER A 4 -14.07 -3.27 -21.48
N TYR A 5 -14.99 -4.23 -21.31
CA TYR A 5 -16.17 -4.02 -20.47
C TYR A 5 -15.81 -3.92 -18.99
N THR A 6 -14.94 -4.81 -18.51
CA THR A 6 -14.48 -4.81 -17.11
C THR A 6 -13.78 -3.49 -16.77
N VAL A 7 -12.87 -3.03 -17.62
CA VAL A 7 -12.20 -1.74 -17.44
C VAL A 7 -13.20 -0.58 -17.43
N SER A 8 -14.20 -0.61 -18.32
CA SER A 8 -15.24 0.43 -18.38
C SER A 8 -16.07 0.50 -17.10
N ILE A 9 -16.52 -0.66 -16.59
CA ILE A 9 -17.30 -0.74 -15.34
C ILE A 9 -16.49 -0.20 -14.17
N ILE A 10 -15.22 -0.60 -14.07
CA ILE A 10 -14.32 -0.15 -13.01
C ILE A 10 -14.14 1.37 -13.04
N VAL A 11 -13.90 1.96 -14.22
CA VAL A 11 -13.72 3.41 -14.36
C VAL A 11 -15.01 4.18 -14.05
N VAL A 12 -16.16 3.72 -14.53
CA VAL A 12 -17.47 4.32 -14.24
C VAL A 12 -17.76 4.27 -12.74
N LEU A 13 -17.52 3.12 -12.11
CA LEU A 13 -17.73 2.95 -10.68
C LEU A 13 -16.78 3.84 -9.88
N ALA A 14 -15.51 3.95 -10.29
CA ALA A 14 -14.55 4.81 -9.63
C ALA A 14 -14.96 6.28 -9.68
N ALA A 15 -15.38 6.76 -10.86
CA ALA A 15 -15.90 8.11 -11.03
C ALA A 15 -17.16 8.36 -10.19
N LEU A 16 -18.08 7.39 -10.14
CA LEU A 16 -19.28 7.47 -9.31
C LEU A 16 -18.93 7.57 -7.82
N ILE A 17 -18.03 6.72 -7.33
CA ILE A 17 -17.60 6.71 -5.93
C ILE A 17 -16.95 8.05 -5.56
N ALA A 18 -16.04 8.55 -6.39
CA ALA A 18 -15.40 9.85 -6.18
C ALA A 18 -16.43 10.99 -6.18
N TYR A 19 -17.38 10.98 -7.11
CA TYR A 19 -18.48 11.95 -7.16
C TYR A 19 -19.36 11.90 -5.91
N LEU A 20 -19.75 10.69 -5.47
CA LEU A 20 -20.57 10.50 -4.27
C LEU A 20 -19.85 11.02 -3.02
N ASN A 21 -18.54 10.80 -2.90
CA ASN A 21 -17.76 11.37 -1.80
C ASN A 21 -17.83 12.90 -1.83
N GLN A 22 -17.49 13.51 -2.96
CA GLN A 22 -17.47 14.97 -3.11
C GLN A 22 -18.85 15.61 -2.88
N ARG A 23 -19.92 14.95 -3.35
CA ARG A 23 -21.27 15.48 -3.25
C ARG A 23 -21.86 15.33 -1.85
N PHE A 24 -21.68 14.17 -1.21
CA PHE A 24 -22.44 13.79 -0.01
C PHE A 24 -21.58 13.69 1.27
N LEU A 25 -20.44 13.00 1.23
CA LEU A 25 -19.63 12.75 2.44
C LEU A 25 -18.68 13.90 2.77
N ARG A 26 -18.11 14.55 1.74
CA ARG A 26 -17.12 15.64 1.85
C ARG A 26 -15.93 15.30 2.76
N LEU A 27 -15.59 14.01 2.84
CA LEU A 27 -14.40 13.54 3.53
C LEU A 27 -13.18 13.77 2.63
N PRO A 28 -11.95 13.82 3.20
CA PRO A 28 -10.72 13.78 2.42
C PRO A 28 -10.80 12.66 1.37
N ASN A 29 -10.47 12.96 0.11
CA ASN A 29 -10.77 12.10 -1.04
C ASN A 29 -10.42 10.64 -0.80
N ALA A 30 -9.17 10.37 -0.39
CA ALA A 30 -8.71 9.03 -0.08
C ALA A 30 -9.65 8.29 0.90
N ILE A 31 -10.03 8.92 2.02
CA ILE A 31 -10.87 8.29 3.05
C ILE A 31 -12.29 8.10 2.57
N GLY A 32 -12.91 9.14 2.02
CA GLY A 32 -14.31 9.09 1.63
C GLY A 32 -14.56 8.07 0.53
N VAL A 33 -13.65 8.01 -0.44
CA VAL A 33 -13.64 6.99 -1.48
C VAL A 33 -13.52 5.59 -0.89
N MET A 34 -12.55 5.35 0.01
CA MET A 34 -12.37 4.05 0.66
C MET A 34 -13.61 3.63 1.47
N VAL A 35 -14.21 4.57 2.22
CA VAL A 35 -15.43 4.31 3.01
C VAL A 35 -16.58 3.90 2.11
N ILE A 36 -16.80 4.58 0.98
CA ILE A 36 -17.87 4.23 0.04
C ILE A 36 -17.60 2.86 -0.59
N SER A 37 -16.38 2.62 -1.08
CA SER A 37 -16.00 1.35 -1.69
C SER A 37 -16.19 0.19 -0.71
N ILE A 38 -15.71 0.34 0.53
CA ILE A 38 -15.89 -0.65 1.60
C ILE A 38 -17.36 -0.87 1.90
N SER A 39 -18.14 0.21 2.06
CA SER A 39 -19.57 0.11 2.37
C SER A 39 -20.33 -0.60 1.27
N MET A 40 -20.03 -0.29 0.00
CA MET A 40 -20.56 -0.98 -1.15
C MET A 40 -20.19 -2.47 -1.11
N SER A 41 -18.94 -2.81 -0.82
CA SER A 41 -18.49 -4.21 -0.69
C SER A 41 -19.22 -4.96 0.42
N VAL A 42 -19.44 -4.35 1.59
CA VAL A 42 -20.25 -4.95 2.67
C VAL A 42 -21.69 -5.17 2.22
N VAL A 43 -22.30 -4.18 1.56
CA VAL A 43 -23.67 -4.29 1.04
C VAL A 43 -23.76 -5.41 0.00
N LEU A 44 -22.80 -5.52 -0.91
CA LEU A 44 -22.72 -6.60 -1.90
C LEU A 44 -22.58 -7.97 -1.21
N MET A 45 -21.72 -8.08 -0.19
CA MET A 45 -21.49 -9.32 0.55
C MET A 45 -22.73 -9.76 1.35
N LEU A 46 -23.44 -8.82 1.98
CA LEU A 46 -24.67 -9.15 2.71
C LEU A 46 -25.82 -9.49 1.76
N SER A 47 -25.93 -8.78 0.64
CA SER A 47 -26.98 -9.02 -0.36
C SER A 47 -26.76 -10.29 -1.16
N SER A 48 -25.51 -10.75 -1.37
CA SER A 48 -25.24 -12.02 -2.05
C SER A 48 -25.76 -13.23 -1.27
N GLY A 49 -25.78 -13.15 0.07
CA GLY A 49 -26.42 -14.17 0.91
C GLY A 49 -27.95 -14.17 0.82
N LEU A 50 -28.57 -13.02 0.51
CA LEU A 50 -30.03 -12.87 0.41
C LEU A 50 -30.57 -13.17 -1.00
N PHE A 51 -29.80 -12.87 -2.05
CA PHE A 51 -30.21 -13.05 -3.45
C PHE A 51 -29.13 -13.80 -4.28
N PRO A 52 -28.87 -15.10 -4.00
CA PRO A 52 -27.76 -15.82 -4.63
C PRO A 52 -27.87 -15.91 -6.16
N GLU A 53 -29.09 -16.06 -6.69
CA GLU A 53 -29.32 -16.17 -8.14
C GLU A 53 -28.95 -14.89 -8.91
N PHE A 54 -29.12 -13.71 -8.29
CA PHE A 54 -28.78 -12.43 -8.91
C PHE A 54 -27.26 -12.26 -9.08
N PHE A 55 -26.47 -12.83 -8.17
CA PHE A 55 -25.02 -12.68 -8.18
C PHE A 55 -24.28 -13.80 -8.91
N HIS A 56 -24.97 -14.85 -9.37
CA HIS A 56 -24.34 -16.02 -9.98
C HIS A 56 -23.44 -15.66 -11.17
N ASP A 57 -23.93 -14.84 -12.10
CA ASP A 57 -23.17 -14.44 -13.29
C ASP A 57 -22.00 -13.52 -12.94
N THR A 58 -22.18 -12.68 -11.92
CA THR A 58 -21.14 -11.76 -11.43
C THR A 58 -19.99 -12.53 -10.76
N ILE A 59 -20.34 -13.50 -9.91
CA ILE A 59 -19.38 -14.40 -9.23
C ILE A 59 -18.58 -15.21 -10.27
N ALA A 60 -19.25 -15.78 -11.27
CA ALA A 60 -18.60 -16.55 -12.33
C ALA A 60 -17.64 -15.68 -13.16
N LEU A 61 -17.98 -14.41 -13.38
CA LEU A 61 -17.12 -13.46 -14.09
C LEU A 61 -15.90 -13.07 -13.26
N ILE A 62 -16.06 -12.79 -11.96
CA ILE A 62 -14.96 -12.45 -11.04
C ILE A 62 -13.99 -13.64 -10.92
N ASP A 63 -14.49 -14.86 -10.77
CA ASP A 63 -13.67 -16.07 -10.64
C ASP A 63 -12.78 -16.33 -11.88
N SER A 64 -13.18 -15.81 -13.05
CA SER A 64 -12.43 -15.90 -14.31
C SER A 64 -11.27 -14.90 -14.42
N VAL A 65 -11.19 -13.91 -13.53
CA VAL A 65 -10.13 -12.88 -13.56
C VAL A 65 -8.89 -13.36 -12.81
N ASP A 66 -7.76 -13.36 -13.49
CA ASP A 66 -6.46 -13.64 -12.87
C ASP A 66 -5.94 -12.36 -12.17
N PHE A 67 -6.38 -12.17 -10.93
CA PHE A 67 -6.02 -10.99 -10.12
C PHE A 67 -4.53 -10.87 -9.84
N ASP A 68 -3.81 -11.99 -9.72
CA ASP A 68 -2.34 -11.97 -9.60
C ASP A 68 -1.74 -11.22 -10.80
N LYS A 69 -2.11 -11.61 -12.02
CA LYS A 69 -1.60 -10.95 -13.23
C LYS A 69 -2.04 -9.50 -13.37
N VAL A 70 -3.29 -9.16 -13.06
CA VAL A 70 -3.79 -7.78 -13.20
C VAL A 70 -3.16 -6.87 -12.14
N VAL A 71 -3.09 -7.33 -10.88
CA VAL A 71 -2.59 -6.54 -9.76
C VAL A 71 -1.06 -6.44 -9.80
N ILE A 72 -0.31 -7.56 -9.86
CA ILE A 72 1.17 -7.50 -9.95
C ILE A 72 1.59 -6.92 -11.29
N GLY A 73 0.97 -7.37 -12.38
CA GLY A 73 1.45 -7.06 -13.73
C GLY A 73 1.11 -5.66 -14.22
N THR A 74 0.19 -4.96 -13.56
CA THR A 74 -0.22 -3.62 -13.97
C THR A 74 -0.33 -2.71 -12.77
N MET A 75 -1.25 -2.95 -11.85
CA MET A 75 -1.61 -1.94 -10.84
C MET A 75 -0.48 -1.62 -9.85
N LEU A 76 0.20 -2.65 -9.34
CA LEU A 76 1.22 -2.49 -8.31
C LEU A 76 2.41 -1.65 -8.80
N ASN A 77 2.84 -1.85 -10.04
CA ASN A 77 3.93 -1.08 -10.65
C ASN A 77 3.61 0.41 -10.75
N PHE A 78 2.37 0.72 -11.14
CA PHE A 78 1.89 2.10 -11.24
C PHE A 78 1.76 2.75 -9.87
N LEU A 79 1.18 2.05 -8.89
CA LEU A 79 1.05 2.56 -7.52
C LEU A 79 2.41 2.86 -6.89
N LEU A 80 3.38 1.97 -7.08
CA LEU A 80 4.71 2.16 -6.52
C LEU A 80 5.48 3.29 -7.21
N PHE A 81 5.37 3.41 -8.53
CA PHE A 81 5.96 4.54 -9.23
C PHE A 81 5.30 5.86 -8.82
N ALA A 82 3.96 5.90 -8.72
CA ALA A 82 3.20 7.08 -8.33
C ALA A 82 3.54 7.53 -6.90
N GLY A 83 3.55 6.61 -5.93
CA GLY A 83 3.93 6.92 -4.56
C GLY A 83 5.39 7.41 -4.48
N THR A 84 6.28 6.83 -5.29
CA THR A 84 7.72 7.15 -5.20
C THR A 84 8.16 8.39 -5.97
N ILE A 85 7.40 8.84 -6.98
CA ILE A 85 7.74 10.05 -7.73
C ILE A 85 7.49 11.32 -6.91
N GLN A 86 6.60 11.26 -5.92
CA GLN A 86 6.29 12.38 -5.03
C GLN A 86 7.37 12.61 -3.94
N ILE A 87 8.33 11.69 -3.83
CA ILE A 87 9.36 11.69 -2.77
C ILE A 87 10.39 12.79 -3.02
N ARG A 88 10.69 13.57 -1.98
CA ARG A 88 11.81 14.50 -1.94
C ARG A 88 12.90 14.00 -0.98
N ILE A 89 13.97 13.41 -1.52
CA ILE A 89 15.15 12.93 -0.78
C ILE A 89 15.78 14.05 0.05
N ALA A 90 15.78 15.28 -0.47
CA ALA A 90 16.34 16.44 0.23
C ALA A 90 15.65 16.72 1.58
N ASP A 91 14.31 16.58 1.63
CA ASP A 91 13.53 16.81 2.85
C ASP A 91 13.82 15.72 3.90
N LEU A 92 14.08 14.50 3.42
CA LEU A 92 14.42 13.33 4.23
C LEU A 92 15.85 13.39 4.79
N ARG A 93 16.76 14.18 4.20
CA ARG A 93 18.16 14.26 4.65
C ARG A 93 18.32 14.81 6.07
N THR A 94 17.35 15.51 6.60
CA THR A 94 17.39 16.01 7.98
C THR A 94 16.95 14.95 9.01
N GLN A 95 16.28 13.89 8.58
CA GLN A 95 15.62 12.88 9.42
C GLN A 95 15.94 11.43 8.97
N GLN A 96 16.95 11.25 8.13
CA GLN A 96 17.25 10.01 7.39
C GLN A 96 17.44 8.80 8.32
N LEU A 97 18.11 8.97 9.46
CA LEU A 97 18.34 7.87 10.40
C LEU A 97 17.02 7.40 11.05
N ALA A 98 16.15 8.33 11.44
CA ALA A 98 14.84 8.01 12.00
C ALA A 98 13.92 7.38 10.94
N VAL A 99 13.86 7.97 9.75
CA VAL A 99 13.05 7.43 8.65
C VAL A 99 13.51 6.03 8.27
N LEU A 100 14.82 5.81 8.11
CA LEU A 100 15.36 4.52 7.69
C LEU A 100 15.18 3.44 8.77
N LEU A 101 15.38 3.77 10.05
CA LEU A 101 15.10 2.85 11.15
C LEU A 101 13.60 2.52 11.27
N PHE A 102 12.72 3.51 11.17
CA PHE A 102 11.26 3.27 11.24
C PHE A 102 10.70 2.59 9.99
N SER A 103 11.28 2.80 8.81
CA SER A 103 10.80 2.16 7.59
C SER A 103 11.37 0.76 7.36
N THR A 104 12.53 0.43 7.94
CA THR A 104 13.16 -0.89 7.77
C THR A 104 12.94 -1.79 8.98
N VAL A 105 13.47 -1.40 10.14
CA VAL A 105 13.44 -2.22 11.37
C VAL A 105 12.01 -2.39 11.86
N SER A 106 11.22 -1.31 11.88
CA SER A 106 9.82 -1.42 12.31
C SER A 106 8.98 -2.29 11.37
N VAL A 107 9.24 -2.29 10.06
CA VAL A 107 8.50 -3.15 9.12
C VAL A 107 8.88 -4.62 9.28
N ALA A 108 10.17 -4.93 9.39
CA ALA A 108 10.64 -6.29 9.64
C ALA A 108 10.13 -6.83 10.99
N LEU A 109 10.16 -5.98 12.02
CA LEU A 109 9.67 -6.31 13.35
C LEU A 109 8.14 -6.46 13.38
N SER A 110 7.40 -5.56 12.73
CA SER A 110 5.94 -5.67 12.54
C SER A 110 5.59 -6.97 11.82
N THR A 111 6.31 -7.30 10.74
CA THR A 111 6.14 -8.55 10.00
C THR A 111 6.31 -9.77 10.89
N ALA A 112 7.39 -9.82 11.67
CA ALA A 112 7.67 -10.92 12.59
C ALA A 112 6.59 -11.00 13.68
N ILE A 113 6.28 -9.89 14.37
CA ILE A 113 5.31 -9.88 15.46
C ILE A 113 3.92 -10.31 14.97
N VAL A 114 3.44 -9.75 13.85
CA VAL A 114 2.16 -10.14 13.26
C VAL A 114 2.20 -11.62 12.87
N GLY A 115 3.28 -12.08 12.24
CA GLY A 115 3.41 -13.48 11.83
C GLY A 115 3.36 -14.46 12.99
N PHE A 116 4.13 -14.24 14.06
CA PHE A 116 4.16 -15.11 15.24
C PHE A 116 2.84 -15.08 16.01
N LEU A 117 2.27 -13.90 16.25
CA LEU A 117 1.01 -13.77 17.01
C LEU A 117 -0.17 -14.35 16.22
N LEU A 118 -0.24 -14.09 14.92
CA LEU A 118 -1.29 -14.65 14.06
C LEU A 118 -1.15 -16.17 13.95
N TYR A 119 0.08 -16.69 13.84
CA TYR A 119 0.35 -18.13 13.88
C TYR A 119 -0.20 -18.77 15.17
N GLY A 120 -0.02 -18.13 16.32
CA GLY A 120 -0.61 -18.57 17.58
C GLY A 120 -2.14 -18.66 17.55
N VAL A 121 -2.81 -17.68 16.92
CA VAL A 121 -4.27 -17.67 16.76
C VAL A 121 -4.74 -18.81 15.85
N VAL A 122 -4.16 -18.93 14.66
CA VAL A 122 -4.58 -19.97 13.69
C VAL A 122 -4.24 -21.38 14.18
N TRP A 123 -3.14 -21.54 14.93
CA TRP A 123 -2.78 -22.78 15.60
C TRP A 123 -3.81 -23.17 16.67
N LEU A 124 -4.24 -22.21 17.50
CA LEU A 124 -5.29 -22.43 18.51
C LEU A 124 -6.63 -22.83 17.88
N LEU A 125 -6.94 -22.24 16.73
CA LEU A 125 -8.14 -22.55 15.93
C LEU A 125 -7.98 -23.81 15.07
N LYS A 126 -6.84 -24.52 15.16
CA LYS A 126 -6.53 -25.75 14.42
C LYS A 126 -6.62 -25.58 12.90
N MET A 127 -6.31 -24.39 12.39
CA MET A 127 -6.23 -24.12 10.96
C MET A 127 -4.86 -24.57 10.42
N PRO A 128 -4.79 -25.22 9.24
CA PRO A 128 -3.55 -25.75 8.67
C PRO A 128 -2.67 -24.67 8.01
N VAL A 129 -2.51 -23.51 8.67
CA VAL A 129 -1.72 -22.38 8.19
C VAL A 129 -0.31 -22.43 8.78
N THR A 130 0.70 -22.28 7.94
CA THR A 130 2.10 -22.31 8.37
C THR A 130 2.55 -20.97 8.96
N LEU A 131 3.61 -20.99 9.79
CA LEU A 131 4.23 -19.77 10.29
C LEU A 131 4.74 -18.87 9.15
N LEU A 132 5.28 -19.46 8.09
CA LEU A 132 5.81 -18.72 6.95
C LEU A 132 4.71 -17.98 6.18
N GLU A 133 3.53 -18.59 6.02
CA GLU A 133 2.34 -17.91 5.50
C GLU A 133 1.84 -16.80 6.43
N CYS A 134 1.91 -16.98 7.75
CA CYS A 134 1.57 -15.91 8.70
C CYS A 134 2.58 -14.75 8.62
N CYS A 135 3.86 -15.03 8.45
CA CYS A 135 4.89 -14.01 8.20
C CYS A 135 4.69 -13.32 6.84
N LEU A 136 4.25 -14.05 5.81
CA LEU A 136 3.84 -13.46 4.52
C LEU A 136 2.68 -12.47 4.73
N PHE A 137 1.69 -12.84 5.53
CA PHE A 137 0.61 -11.93 5.93
C PHE A 137 1.12 -10.75 6.77
N GLY A 138 2.07 -10.97 7.67
CA GLY A 138 2.73 -9.90 8.41
C GLY A 138 3.39 -8.88 7.47
N ALA A 139 4.03 -9.35 6.39
CA ALA A 139 4.68 -8.50 5.41
C ALA A 139 3.65 -7.68 4.60
N LEU A 140 2.55 -8.30 4.14
CA LEU A 140 1.56 -7.58 3.32
C LEU A 140 0.75 -6.54 4.10
N ILE A 141 0.57 -6.70 5.42
CA ILE A 141 -0.20 -5.77 6.26
C ILE A 141 0.66 -4.72 6.98
N SER A 142 1.99 -4.86 6.91
CA SER A 142 2.93 -3.89 7.50
C SER A 142 3.04 -2.54 6.77
N PRO A 143 2.83 -2.42 5.43
CA PRO A 143 2.62 -1.17 4.70
C PRO A 143 1.59 -0.24 5.33
N THR A 144 1.87 1.06 5.34
CA THR A 144 0.93 2.10 5.80
C THR A 144 0.73 3.12 4.69
N ASP A 145 -0.49 3.64 4.58
CA ASP A 145 -0.86 4.62 3.57
C ASP A 145 -0.69 6.06 4.11
N PRO A 146 0.32 6.81 3.62
CA PRO A 146 0.54 8.18 4.04
C PRO A 146 -0.52 9.14 3.48
N VAL A 147 -1.11 8.84 2.31
CA VAL A 147 -2.00 9.76 1.58
C VAL A 147 -3.23 10.06 2.40
N SER A 148 -3.83 9.02 2.97
CA SER A 148 -5.01 9.10 3.82
C SER A 148 -4.79 9.93 5.08
N VAL A 149 -3.57 9.96 5.60
CA VAL A 149 -3.22 10.58 6.90
C VAL A 149 -2.74 12.02 6.70
N LEU A 150 -1.91 12.25 5.69
CA LEU A 150 -1.37 13.57 5.36
C LEU A 150 -2.47 14.56 4.98
N GLY A 151 -3.53 14.09 4.30
CA GLY A 151 -4.72 14.89 4.03
C GLY A 151 -5.37 15.44 5.32
N ILE A 152 -5.46 14.63 6.37
CA ILE A 152 -6.02 15.06 7.66
C ILE A 152 -5.04 15.95 8.45
N ILE A 153 -3.75 15.61 8.42
CA ILE A 153 -2.71 16.27 9.23
C ILE A 153 -2.41 17.69 8.73
N LYS A 154 -2.45 17.93 7.41
CA LYS A 154 -2.27 19.28 6.84
C LYS A 154 -3.33 20.26 7.35
N GLU A 155 -4.57 19.79 7.54
CA GLU A 155 -5.64 20.62 8.10
C GLU A 155 -5.52 20.85 9.62
N ALA A 156 -4.75 20.00 10.30
CA ALA A 156 -4.59 19.94 11.75
C ALA A 156 -3.41 20.76 12.30
N LYS A 157 -2.63 21.44 11.45
CA LYS A 157 -1.44 22.24 11.82
C LYS A 157 -0.42 21.48 12.68
N VAL A 158 -0.22 20.19 12.41
CA VAL A 158 0.80 19.38 13.10
C VAL A 158 2.20 19.87 12.72
N SER A 159 3.21 19.62 13.56
CA SER A 159 4.59 20.08 13.28
C SER A 159 5.10 19.49 11.96
N LYS A 160 5.77 20.32 11.16
CA LYS A 160 6.37 19.91 9.87
C LYS A 160 7.33 18.72 10.02
N SER A 161 7.96 18.59 11.19
CA SER A 161 8.80 17.43 11.54
C SER A 161 8.01 16.13 11.64
N LEU A 162 6.80 16.14 12.25
CA LEU A 162 5.95 14.95 12.35
C LEU A 162 5.34 14.57 10.99
N GLU A 163 4.95 15.57 10.20
CA GLU A 163 4.50 15.37 8.81
C GLU A 163 5.57 14.67 7.96
N MET A 164 6.83 15.17 8.00
CA MET A 164 7.95 14.55 7.29
C MET A 164 8.26 13.13 7.79
N LYS A 165 8.12 12.86 9.09
CA LYS A 165 8.33 11.52 9.64
C LYS A 165 7.27 10.52 9.20
N ILE A 166 6.00 10.93 9.20
CA ILE A 166 4.89 10.08 8.73
C ILE A 166 5.02 9.81 7.23
N ALA A 167 5.23 10.87 6.44
CA ALA A 167 5.39 10.76 5.00
C ALA A 167 6.60 9.88 4.64
N GLY A 168 7.74 10.10 5.29
CA GLY A 168 8.95 9.32 5.05
C GLY A 168 8.81 7.86 5.47
N GLU A 169 8.27 7.58 6.66
CA GLU A 169 8.13 6.21 7.18
C GLU A 169 7.23 5.36 6.29
N SER A 170 6.01 5.82 6.01
CA SER A 170 4.98 5.04 5.32
C SER A 170 5.38 4.72 3.87
N LEU A 171 6.08 5.65 3.24
CA LEU A 171 6.58 5.54 1.88
C LEU A 171 7.71 4.50 1.70
N PHE A 172 8.73 4.53 2.57
CA PHE A 172 9.80 3.53 2.51
C PHE A 172 9.33 2.18 3.05
N ASN A 173 8.36 2.19 3.96
CA ASN A 173 7.73 0.98 4.48
C ASN A 173 7.15 0.13 3.35
N ASP A 174 6.40 0.73 2.42
CA ASP A 174 5.84 0.00 1.26
C ASP A 174 6.93 -0.73 0.47
N GLY A 175 8.04 -0.05 0.18
CA GLY A 175 9.19 -0.65 -0.50
C GLY A 175 9.80 -1.82 0.29
N VAL A 176 10.05 -1.65 1.58
CA VAL A 176 10.65 -2.70 2.44
C VAL A 176 9.70 -3.89 2.60
N ALA A 177 8.41 -3.63 2.82
CA ALA A 177 7.40 -4.66 2.96
C ALA A 177 7.27 -5.51 1.69
N LEU A 178 7.36 -4.90 0.50
CA LEU A 178 7.38 -5.64 -0.76
C LEU A 178 8.59 -6.54 -0.88
N VAL A 179 9.78 -6.05 -0.52
CA VAL A 179 11.00 -6.86 -0.51
C VAL A 179 10.79 -8.08 0.38
N ILE A 180 10.29 -7.89 1.61
CA ILE A 180 10.05 -8.97 2.56
C ILE A 180 8.96 -9.92 2.03
N PHE A 181 7.84 -9.39 1.52
CA PHE A 181 6.73 -10.16 0.99
C PHE A 181 7.16 -11.07 -0.16
N PHE A 182 7.80 -10.51 -1.19
CA PHE A 182 8.24 -11.30 -2.34
C PHE A 182 9.35 -12.29 -1.98
N SER A 183 10.21 -11.97 -1.01
CA SER A 183 11.20 -12.92 -0.50
C SER A 183 10.56 -14.12 0.17
N ILE A 184 9.57 -13.89 1.04
CA ILE A 184 8.83 -14.95 1.71
C ILE A 184 8.02 -15.76 0.69
N LEU A 185 7.34 -15.09 -0.25
CA LEU A 185 6.56 -15.76 -1.30
C LEU A 185 7.45 -16.63 -2.19
N HIS A 186 8.64 -16.15 -2.56
CA HIS A 186 9.62 -16.92 -3.32
C HIS A 186 10.07 -18.16 -2.56
N ALA A 187 10.36 -18.02 -1.26
CA ALA A 187 10.75 -19.14 -0.40
C ALA A 187 9.63 -20.20 -0.27
N ILE A 188 8.36 -19.77 -0.16
CA ILE A 188 7.21 -20.68 -0.12
C ILE A 188 7.03 -21.41 -1.46
N ARG A 189 7.19 -20.72 -2.59
CA ARG A 189 7.01 -21.30 -3.93
C ARG A 189 8.12 -22.26 -4.36
N ASN A 190 9.31 -22.17 -3.75
CA ASN A 190 10.49 -22.95 -4.14
C ASN A 190 11.07 -23.79 -2.97
N PRO A 191 10.31 -24.74 -2.40
CA PRO A 191 10.74 -25.52 -1.24
C PRO A 191 11.85 -26.55 -1.53
N GLN A 192 12.08 -26.89 -2.80
CA GLN A 192 13.04 -27.92 -3.26
C GLN A 192 14.46 -27.37 -3.49
N VAL A 193 14.65 -26.05 -3.45
CA VAL A 193 16.00 -25.48 -3.43
C VAL A 193 16.56 -25.81 -2.06
N ALA A 194 17.49 -26.76 -1.96
CA ALA A 194 18.27 -26.98 -0.75
C ALA A 194 18.79 -25.61 -0.31
N VAL A 195 18.21 -25.06 0.76
CA VAL A 195 18.43 -23.68 1.23
C VAL A 195 19.83 -23.62 1.82
N THR A 196 20.84 -23.71 0.97
CA THR A 196 22.12 -23.11 1.28
C THR A 196 21.86 -21.61 1.32
N PHE A 197 22.21 -20.99 2.42
CA PHE A 197 22.09 -19.54 2.62
C PHE A 197 22.61 -18.75 1.40
N SER A 198 23.65 -19.26 0.74
CA SER A 198 24.21 -18.71 -0.50
C SER A 198 23.28 -18.75 -1.71
N GLY A 199 22.46 -19.79 -1.88
CA GLY A 199 21.52 -19.91 -3.01
C GLY A 199 20.36 -18.92 -2.92
N VAL A 200 19.74 -18.84 -1.73
CA VAL A 200 18.67 -17.85 -1.46
C VAL A 200 19.22 -16.43 -1.51
N ALA A 201 20.39 -16.19 -0.92
CA ALA A 201 21.03 -14.88 -0.99
C ALA A 201 21.34 -14.46 -2.44
N LYS A 202 21.74 -15.41 -3.30
CA LYS A 202 22.04 -15.12 -4.71
C LYS A 202 20.79 -14.78 -5.53
N VAL A 203 19.71 -15.55 -5.38
CA VAL A 203 18.44 -15.27 -6.08
C VAL A 203 17.83 -13.96 -5.61
N PHE A 204 17.81 -13.75 -4.29
CA PHE A 204 17.36 -12.48 -3.71
C PHE A 204 18.22 -11.30 -4.17
N ALA A 205 19.55 -11.43 -4.17
CA ALA A 205 20.45 -10.40 -4.66
C ALA A 205 20.20 -10.09 -6.14
N TRP A 206 19.97 -11.11 -6.98
CA TRP A 206 19.65 -10.93 -8.39
C TRP A 206 18.33 -10.19 -8.59
N GLU A 207 17.25 -10.64 -7.96
CA GLU A 207 15.93 -10.02 -8.11
C GLU A 207 15.90 -8.60 -7.54
N ALA A 208 16.49 -8.38 -6.36
CA ALA A 208 16.46 -7.10 -5.66
C ALA A 208 17.48 -6.09 -6.20
N LEU A 209 18.77 -6.45 -6.28
CA LEU A 209 19.79 -5.53 -6.79
C LEU A 209 19.63 -5.32 -8.29
N GLY A 210 19.25 -6.36 -9.04
CA GLY A 210 18.92 -6.23 -10.46
C GLY A 210 17.72 -5.31 -10.69
N GLY A 211 16.68 -5.47 -9.87
CA GLY A 211 15.51 -4.57 -9.86
C GLY A 211 15.91 -3.10 -9.66
N LEU A 212 16.69 -2.82 -8.60
CA LEU A 212 17.19 -1.48 -8.28
C LEU A 212 18.09 -0.91 -9.39
N ALA A 213 19.04 -1.70 -9.89
CA ALA A 213 19.96 -1.28 -10.93
C ALA A 213 19.23 -0.92 -12.23
N LEU A 214 18.29 -1.77 -12.66
CA LEU A 214 17.46 -1.47 -13.83
C LEU A 214 16.62 -0.22 -13.61
N GLY A 215 16.04 -0.04 -12.42
CA GLY A 215 15.21 1.13 -12.11
C GLY A 215 16.00 2.44 -12.17
N LEU A 216 17.22 2.45 -11.62
CA LEU A 216 18.14 3.58 -11.72
C LEU A 216 18.57 3.86 -13.17
N LEU A 217 18.84 2.81 -13.95
CA LEU A 217 19.18 2.93 -15.37
C LEU A 217 18.02 3.55 -16.16
N LEU A 218 16.80 3.04 -15.98
CA LEU A 218 15.59 3.58 -16.62
C LEU A 218 15.30 5.01 -16.16
N GLY A 219 15.49 5.31 -14.87
CA GLY A 219 15.39 6.67 -14.34
C GLY A 219 16.40 7.63 -14.99
N PHE A 220 17.64 7.18 -15.20
CA PHE A 220 18.67 7.95 -15.89
C PHE A 220 18.37 8.17 -17.38
N ILE A 221 17.92 7.14 -18.09
CA ILE A 221 17.47 7.25 -19.48
C ILE A 221 16.29 8.22 -19.58
N GLY A 222 15.30 8.08 -18.69
CA GLY A 222 14.17 8.98 -18.56
C GLY A 222 14.62 10.41 -18.32
N LEU A 223 15.53 10.65 -17.37
CA LEU A 223 16.10 11.97 -17.11
C LEU A 223 16.72 12.59 -18.36
N ARG A 224 17.48 11.82 -19.14
CA ARG A 224 18.10 12.30 -20.39
C ARG A 224 17.05 12.67 -21.43
N ALA A 225 16.00 11.86 -21.58
CA ALA A 225 14.90 12.14 -22.49
C ALA A 225 14.13 13.40 -22.07
N LEU A 226 13.83 13.53 -20.78
CA LEU A 226 13.15 14.68 -20.19
C LEU A 226 13.96 15.98 -20.37
N LYS A 227 15.28 15.95 -20.18
CA LYS A 227 16.13 17.14 -20.39
C LYS A 227 16.12 17.68 -21.81
N GLY A 228 15.80 16.83 -22.80
CA GLY A 228 15.79 17.22 -24.21
C GLY A 228 14.48 17.82 -24.69
N ILE A 229 13.46 17.90 -23.84
CA ILE A 229 12.08 18.22 -24.23
C ILE A 229 11.47 19.14 -23.16
N ASP A 230 10.73 20.17 -23.56
CA ASP A 230 9.90 20.98 -22.66
C ASP A 230 8.46 20.94 -23.17
N HIS A 231 7.79 19.81 -22.93
CA HIS A 231 6.45 19.55 -23.42
C HIS A 231 5.75 18.53 -22.50
N TYR A 232 4.99 19.04 -21.54
CA TYR A 232 4.38 18.27 -20.45
C TYR A 232 3.70 16.95 -20.89
N LYS A 233 2.96 16.93 -22.02
CA LYS A 233 2.31 15.70 -22.51
C LYS A 233 3.31 14.59 -22.82
N VAL A 234 4.42 14.93 -23.48
CA VAL A 234 5.47 13.97 -23.87
C VAL A 234 6.23 13.51 -22.63
N GLU A 235 6.48 14.41 -21.68
CA GLU A 235 7.14 14.08 -20.42
C GLU A 235 6.30 13.11 -19.57
N VAL A 236 4.98 13.32 -19.50
CA VAL A 236 4.05 12.37 -18.87
C VAL A 236 4.07 11.04 -19.62
N MET A 237 4.05 11.03 -20.96
CA MET A 237 4.15 9.80 -21.76
C MET A 237 5.46 9.05 -21.52
N ILE A 238 6.59 9.76 -21.36
CA ILE A 238 7.89 9.14 -21.00
C ILE A 238 7.78 8.46 -19.65
N SER A 239 7.20 9.13 -18.64
CA SER A 239 7.02 8.52 -17.32
C SER A 239 6.14 7.27 -17.38
N LEU A 240 5.07 7.28 -18.19
CA LEU A 240 4.21 6.14 -18.41
C LEU A 240 4.95 4.98 -19.12
N ALA A 241 5.77 5.31 -20.13
CA ALA A 241 6.58 4.35 -20.85
C ALA A 241 7.62 3.69 -19.95
N ILE A 242 8.19 4.42 -18.99
CA ILE A 242 9.09 3.85 -17.98
C ILE A 242 8.36 2.84 -17.11
N VAL A 243 7.12 3.11 -16.73
CA VAL A 243 6.36 2.17 -15.90
C VAL A 243 5.98 0.90 -16.68
N VAL A 244 5.32 1.05 -17.82
CA VAL A 244 4.82 -0.08 -18.62
C VAL A 244 5.97 -0.84 -19.27
N GLY A 245 6.88 -0.12 -19.92
CA GLY A 245 8.03 -0.68 -20.62
C GLY A 245 9.08 -1.20 -19.65
N GLY A 246 9.34 -0.48 -18.56
CA GLY A 246 10.30 -0.91 -17.54
C GLY A 246 9.86 -2.16 -16.79
N TYR A 247 8.57 -2.29 -16.46
CA TYR A 247 8.03 -3.55 -15.92
C TYR A 247 8.18 -4.70 -16.90
N SER A 248 7.83 -4.50 -18.17
CA SER A 248 7.93 -5.53 -19.21
C SER A 248 9.38 -6.00 -19.38
N LEU A 249 10.33 -5.06 -19.35
CA LEU A 249 11.76 -5.35 -19.40
C LEU A 249 12.24 -6.11 -18.17
N ALA A 250 11.88 -5.65 -16.96
CA ALA A 250 12.22 -6.31 -15.71
C ALA A 250 11.73 -7.77 -15.69
N ARG A 251 10.48 -7.99 -16.13
CA ARG A 251 9.90 -9.34 -16.25
C ARG A 251 10.66 -10.21 -17.24
N SER A 252 11.09 -9.66 -18.37
CA SER A 252 11.85 -10.43 -19.38
C SER A 252 13.23 -10.88 -18.90
N ILE A 253 13.84 -10.11 -18.00
CA ILE A 253 15.16 -10.40 -17.40
C ILE A 253 15.01 -11.26 -16.12
N GLY A 254 13.79 -11.47 -15.63
CA GLY A 254 13.53 -12.24 -14.40
C GLY A 254 13.96 -11.50 -13.13
N ILE A 255 13.81 -10.18 -13.10
CA ILE A 255 14.07 -9.34 -11.92
C ILE A 255 12.78 -8.69 -11.41
N SER A 256 12.82 -8.12 -10.20
CA SER A 256 11.63 -7.57 -9.56
C SER A 256 11.16 -6.26 -10.22
N GLY A 257 10.08 -6.37 -11.02
CA GLY A 257 9.38 -5.23 -11.60
C GLY A 257 8.99 -4.16 -10.57
N PRO A 258 8.33 -4.51 -9.45
CA PRO A 258 8.00 -3.56 -8.39
C PRO A 258 9.22 -2.77 -7.87
N LEU A 259 10.36 -3.42 -7.62
CA LEU A 259 11.58 -2.74 -7.17
C LEU A 259 12.19 -1.85 -8.25
N THR A 260 12.12 -2.27 -9.52
CA THR A 260 12.49 -1.41 -10.65
C THR A 260 11.67 -0.12 -10.68
N MET A 261 10.37 -0.20 -10.42
CA MET A 261 9.49 0.98 -10.42
C MET A 261 9.78 1.92 -9.25
N VAL A 262 10.03 1.37 -8.06
CA VAL A 262 10.42 2.17 -6.88
C VAL A 262 11.71 2.94 -7.16
N ALA A 263 12.75 2.28 -7.66
CA ALA A 263 14.01 2.93 -7.97
C ALA A 263 13.89 3.98 -9.09
N ALA A 264 13.13 3.68 -10.14
CA ALA A 264 12.87 4.63 -11.23
C ALA A 264 12.08 5.85 -10.75
N GLY A 265 11.03 5.65 -9.95
CA GLY A 265 10.18 6.71 -9.42
C GLY A 265 10.93 7.64 -8.47
N ILE A 266 11.72 7.09 -7.53
CA ILE A 266 12.62 7.88 -6.66
C ILE A 266 13.57 8.73 -7.52
N PHE A 267 14.19 8.14 -8.53
CA PHE A 267 15.17 8.82 -9.36
C PHE A 267 14.54 9.98 -10.17
N ILE A 268 13.42 9.73 -10.85
CA ILE A 268 12.73 10.77 -11.63
C ILE A 268 12.11 11.84 -10.73
N GLY A 269 11.50 11.44 -9.61
CA GLY A 269 10.91 12.37 -8.65
C GLY A 269 11.92 13.37 -8.08
N ASN A 270 13.18 12.96 -7.94
CA ASN A 270 14.22 13.83 -7.37
C ASN A 270 15.07 14.53 -8.42
N TYR A 271 15.59 13.79 -9.40
CA TYR A 271 16.50 14.34 -10.41
C TYR A 271 15.76 14.84 -11.66
N GLY A 272 14.72 14.12 -12.08
CA GLY A 272 13.88 14.49 -13.23
C GLY A 272 13.19 15.83 -12.98
N LYS A 273 12.44 15.91 -11.87
CA LYS A 273 11.78 17.17 -11.48
C LYS A 273 12.82 18.28 -11.33
N SER A 274 13.81 18.13 -10.45
CA SER A 274 14.72 19.22 -10.10
C SER A 274 15.60 19.74 -11.24
N TYR A 275 16.01 18.89 -12.19
CA TYR A 275 17.04 19.25 -13.19
C TYR A 275 16.61 19.10 -14.65
N ALA A 276 15.42 18.59 -14.94
CA ALA A 276 15.00 18.30 -16.32
C ALA A 276 13.65 18.87 -16.73
N MET A 277 12.78 19.22 -15.78
CA MET A 277 11.41 19.64 -16.05
C MET A 277 11.17 21.10 -15.70
N SER A 278 10.37 21.79 -16.50
CA SER A 278 9.78 23.09 -16.16
C SER A 278 8.74 22.96 -15.04
N ASP A 279 8.40 24.05 -14.36
CA ASP A 279 7.42 24.01 -13.26
C ASP A 279 6.02 23.56 -13.73
N VAL A 280 5.67 23.89 -14.98
CA VAL A 280 4.43 23.43 -15.62
C VAL A 280 4.46 21.92 -15.79
N SER A 281 5.52 21.36 -16.37
CA SER A 281 5.61 19.91 -16.57
C SER A 281 5.62 19.14 -15.25
N ARG A 282 6.27 19.67 -14.21
CA ARG A 282 6.25 19.08 -12.85
C ARG A 282 4.83 19.01 -12.30
N ASP A 283 4.07 20.11 -12.38
CA ASP A 283 2.69 20.18 -11.87
C ASP A 283 1.76 19.21 -12.60
N TYR A 284 1.86 19.12 -13.94
CA TYR A 284 1.06 18.16 -14.71
C TYR A 284 1.44 16.71 -14.43
N LEU A 285 2.73 16.41 -14.25
CA LEU A 285 3.20 15.08 -13.90
C LEU A 285 2.66 14.66 -12.52
N ASP A 286 2.71 15.55 -11.54
CA ASP A 286 2.20 15.30 -10.19
C ASP A 286 0.71 15.02 -10.20
N LYS A 287 -0.08 15.89 -10.83
CA LYS A 287 -1.54 15.71 -10.97
C LYS A 287 -1.90 14.43 -11.71
N PHE A 288 -1.15 14.07 -12.74
CA PHE A 288 -1.39 12.83 -13.49
C PHE A 288 -1.18 11.60 -12.61
N TRP A 289 -0.03 11.52 -11.92
CA TRP A 289 0.28 10.36 -11.08
C TRP A 289 -0.60 10.29 -9.83
N GLU A 290 -0.97 11.42 -9.23
CA GLU A 290 -1.96 11.48 -8.14
C GLU A 290 -3.33 10.92 -8.60
N LEU A 291 -3.82 11.34 -9.78
CA LEU A 291 -5.07 10.83 -10.33
C LEU A 291 -5.00 9.33 -10.65
N VAL A 292 -3.89 8.86 -11.22
CA VAL A 292 -3.67 7.44 -11.51
C VAL A 292 -3.66 6.61 -10.23
N GLU A 293 -2.95 7.06 -9.20
CA GLU A 293 -2.90 6.42 -7.90
C GLU A 293 -4.29 6.35 -7.25
N GLU A 294 -5.05 7.45 -7.27
CA GLU A 294 -6.41 7.51 -6.74
C GLU A 294 -7.34 6.53 -7.46
N ILE A 295 -7.32 6.51 -8.79
CA ILE A 295 -8.11 5.57 -9.59
C ILE A 295 -7.74 4.13 -9.23
N LEU A 296 -6.46 3.78 -9.24
CA LEU A 296 -6.00 2.42 -8.96
C LEU A 296 -6.35 1.95 -7.55
N ASN A 297 -6.27 2.84 -6.56
CA ASN A 297 -6.73 2.55 -5.21
C ASN A 297 -8.22 2.24 -5.20
N ILE A 298 -9.06 3.06 -5.83
CA ILE A 298 -10.51 2.77 -5.95
C ILE A 298 -10.75 1.39 -6.54
N VAL A 299 -10.06 1.08 -7.65
CA VAL A 299 -10.15 -0.23 -8.29
C VAL A 299 -9.82 -1.33 -7.29
N LEU A 300 -8.69 -1.24 -6.57
CA LEU A 300 -8.30 -2.24 -5.58
C LEU A 300 -9.35 -2.45 -4.48
N PHE A 301 -9.92 -1.38 -3.95
CA PHE A 301 -10.97 -1.46 -2.92
C PHE A 301 -12.27 -2.11 -3.43
N VAL A 302 -12.62 -1.86 -4.69
CA VAL A 302 -13.74 -2.54 -5.34
C VAL A 302 -13.41 -4.01 -5.57
N LEU A 303 -12.21 -4.31 -6.08
CA LEU A 303 -11.78 -5.67 -6.40
C LEU A 303 -11.73 -6.57 -5.17
N ILE A 304 -11.20 -6.09 -4.05
CA ILE A 304 -11.23 -6.87 -2.79
C ILE A 304 -12.67 -7.13 -2.34
N GLY A 305 -13.58 -6.19 -2.54
CA GLY A 305 -15.00 -6.39 -2.27
C GLY A 305 -15.64 -7.50 -3.09
N PHE A 306 -15.31 -7.55 -4.38
CA PHE A 306 -15.74 -8.63 -5.26
C PHE A 306 -15.14 -9.98 -4.87
N GLU A 307 -13.88 -10.00 -4.46
CA GLU A 307 -13.21 -11.22 -3.99
C GLU A 307 -13.89 -11.80 -2.74
N LEU A 308 -14.41 -10.96 -1.83
CA LEU A 308 -15.17 -11.43 -0.68
C LEU A 308 -16.46 -12.19 -1.07
N LEU A 309 -17.05 -11.90 -2.24
CA LEU A 309 -18.22 -12.64 -2.72
C LEU A 309 -17.90 -14.10 -3.08
N LEU A 310 -16.64 -14.41 -3.37
CA LEU A 310 -16.19 -15.76 -3.65
C LEU A 310 -16.01 -16.60 -2.36
N ILE A 311 -15.90 -15.95 -1.20
CA ILE A 311 -15.65 -16.60 0.09
C ILE A 311 -16.97 -17.15 0.65
N LYS A 312 -17.23 -18.43 0.37
CA LYS A 312 -18.47 -19.12 0.76
C LYS A 312 -18.64 -19.32 2.27
N ARG A 313 -17.52 -19.41 3.03
CA ARG A 313 -17.54 -19.70 4.47
C ARG A 313 -16.51 -18.83 5.19
N TYR A 314 -17.01 -17.76 5.83
CA TYR A 314 -16.20 -16.74 6.49
C TYR A 314 -16.35 -16.72 8.02
N ASP A 315 -17.26 -17.51 8.59
CA ASP A 315 -17.54 -17.64 10.02
C ASP A 315 -16.26 -17.87 10.85
N HIS A 316 -15.41 -18.80 10.42
CA HIS A 316 -14.13 -19.07 11.08
C HIS A 316 -13.08 -17.97 10.84
N TYR A 317 -13.25 -17.14 9.81
CA TYR A 317 -12.33 -16.04 9.49
C TYR A 317 -12.64 -14.77 10.27
N VAL A 318 -13.87 -14.56 10.73
CA VAL A 318 -14.26 -13.40 11.53
C VAL A 318 -13.43 -13.31 12.82
N LEU A 319 -13.28 -14.43 13.53
CA LEU A 319 -12.49 -14.45 14.77
C LEU A 319 -11.02 -14.13 14.52
N VAL A 320 -10.44 -14.66 13.42
CA VAL A 320 -9.07 -14.37 13.01
C VAL A 320 -8.93 -12.90 12.61
N GLY A 321 -9.90 -12.35 11.88
CA GLY A 321 -9.95 -10.93 11.50
C GLY A 321 -9.98 -10.00 12.71
N CYS A 322 -10.84 -10.27 13.70
CA CYS A 322 -10.89 -9.53 14.95
C CYS A 322 -9.57 -9.59 15.72
N ALA A 323 -8.98 -10.79 15.84
CA ALA A 323 -7.68 -10.95 16.49
C ALA A 323 -6.58 -10.21 15.72
N ALA A 324 -6.59 -10.27 14.39
CA ALA A 324 -5.61 -9.60 13.53
C ALA A 324 -5.64 -8.08 13.69
N VAL A 325 -6.82 -7.45 13.84
CA VAL A 325 -6.91 -6.01 14.14
C VAL A 325 -6.12 -5.66 15.40
N VAL A 326 -6.33 -6.40 16.49
CA VAL A 326 -5.63 -6.16 17.76
C VAL A 326 -4.13 -6.42 17.61
N ILE A 327 -3.77 -7.53 16.95
CA ILE A 327 -2.38 -7.92 16.70
C ILE A 327 -1.66 -6.87 15.86
N VAL A 328 -2.26 -6.38 14.78
CA VAL A 328 -1.64 -5.39 13.88
C VAL A 328 -1.43 -4.06 14.60
N LEU A 329 -2.38 -3.61 15.43
CA LEU A 329 -2.22 -2.40 16.24
C LEU A 329 -1.13 -2.57 17.31
N ALA A 330 -1.12 -3.71 18.01
CA ALA A 330 -0.10 -4.00 19.01
C ALA A 330 1.29 -4.11 18.36
N ALA A 331 1.40 -4.83 17.24
CA ALA A 331 2.61 -4.96 16.47
C ALA A 331 3.13 -3.60 16.01
N ARG A 332 2.26 -2.73 15.51
CA ARG A 332 2.62 -1.36 15.10
C ARG A 332 3.12 -0.52 16.27
N PHE A 333 2.49 -0.62 17.43
CA PHE A 333 2.96 0.09 18.63
C PHE A 333 4.34 -0.40 19.05
N ILE A 334 4.52 -1.71 19.17
CA ILE A 334 5.78 -2.33 19.58
C ILE A 334 6.88 -2.06 18.54
N SER A 335 6.56 -2.16 17.26
CA SER A 335 7.52 -1.98 16.17
C SER A 335 8.05 -0.55 16.09
N LEU A 336 7.25 0.44 16.46
CA LEU A 336 7.70 1.84 16.58
C LEU A 336 8.37 2.11 17.92
N ALA A 337 7.89 1.51 19.02
CA ALA A 337 8.42 1.71 20.36
C ALA A 337 9.87 1.21 20.49
N ILE A 338 10.18 0.03 19.92
CA ILE A 338 11.51 -0.58 20.04
C ILE A 338 12.60 0.31 19.42
N PRO A 339 12.52 0.71 18.13
CA PRO A 339 13.49 1.65 17.55
C PRO A 339 13.47 3.02 18.25
N ALA A 340 12.32 3.49 18.72
CA ALA A 340 12.24 4.75 19.46
C ALA A 340 13.02 4.73 20.79
N LEU A 341 13.15 3.57 21.46
CA LEU A 341 14.00 3.41 22.64
C LEU A 341 15.49 3.58 22.30
N PHE A 342 15.92 3.08 21.15
CA PHE A 342 17.31 3.23 20.67
C PHE A 342 17.60 4.66 20.19
N ILE A 343 16.61 5.36 19.61
CA ILE A 343 16.73 6.74 19.10
C ILE A 343 16.51 7.78 20.20
N ARG A 344 16.14 7.36 21.42
CA ARG A 344 15.85 8.25 22.57
C ARG A 344 16.99 9.21 22.93
N PHE A 345 18.21 8.95 22.47
CA PHE A 345 19.36 9.83 22.61
C PHE A 345 19.40 11.01 21.61
N TRP A 346 18.69 10.92 20.47
CA TRP A 346 18.79 11.88 19.36
C TRP A 346 17.51 12.67 19.10
N GLU A 347 16.33 12.18 19.53
CA GLU A 347 15.07 12.93 19.43
C GLU A 347 14.14 12.72 20.62
N LYS A 348 13.53 13.81 21.12
CA LYS A 348 12.46 13.77 22.13
C LYS A 348 11.15 13.27 21.51
N MET A 349 11.01 11.97 21.28
CA MET A 349 9.72 11.38 20.96
C MET A 349 8.89 11.22 22.23
N SER A 350 7.81 12.01 22.36
CA SER A 350 6.86 11.84 23.45
C SER A 350 6.01 10.58 23.24
N GLY A 351 5.56 9.95 24.33
CA GLY A 351 4.63 8.81 24.23
C GLY A 351 3.33 9.15 23.46
N ARG A 352 2.90 10.42 23.48
CA ARG A 352 1.77 10.91 22.67
C ARG A 352 2.07 10.92 21.18
N THR A 353 3.30 11.29 20.79
CA THR A 353 3.75 11.25 19.39
C THR A 353 3.78 9.80 18.89
N LEU A 354 4.26 8.87 19.71
CA LEU A 354 4.26 7.44 19.37
C LEU A 354 2.84 6.91 19.19
N LEU A 355 1.93 7.20 20.12
CA LEU A 355 0.52 6.83 20.00
C LEU A 355 -0.14 7.42 18.75
N PHE A 356 0.16 8.68 18.44
CA PHE A 356 -0.35 9.33 17.23
C PHE A 356 0.20 8.68 15.95
N LEU A 357 1.48 8.30 15.91
CA LEU A 357 2.08 7.57 14.79
C LEU A 357 1.53 6.14 14.64
N THR A 358 1.27 5.46 15.75
CA THR A 358 0.62 4.15 15.74
C THR A 358 -0.81 4.25 15.23
N TRP A 359 -1.59 5.19 15.77
CA TRP A 359 -3.00 5.35 15.41
C TRP A 359 -3.16 5.91 13.99
N GLY A 360 -2.25 6.78 13.57
CA GLY A 360 -2.15 7.33 12.22
C GLY A 360 -1.55 6.41 11.18
N GLY A 361 -1.13 5.19 11.52
CA GLY A 361 -0.66 4.20 10.52
C GLY A 361 -1.83 3.53 9.80
N LEU A 362 -2.54 4.26 8.94
CA LEU A 362 -3.66 3.72 8.17
C LEU A 362 -3.19 2.63 7.20
N ARG A 363 -3.96 1.56 7.02
CA ARG A 363 -3.70 0.52 6.02
C ARG A 363 -4.47 0.84 4.74
N GLY A 364 -3.81 0.78 3.59
CA GLY A 364 -4.38 1.23 2.32
C GLY A 364 -4.24 0.25 1.16
N GLY A 365 -4.20 0.79 -0.05
CA GLY A 365 -4.28 0.03 -1.30
C GLY A 365 -3.15 -0.99 -1.49
N VAL A 366 -1.92 -0.69 -1.06
CA VAL A 366 -0.78 -1.63 -1.22
C VAL A 366 -1.02 -2.96 -0.48
N SER A 367 -1.57 -2.92 0.73
CA SER A 367 -1.92 -4.14 1.48
C SER A 367 -2.99 -4.96 0.78
N ILE A 368 -4.01 -4.29 0.23
CA ILE A 368 -5.05 -4.94 -0.58
C ILE A 368 -4.45 -5.56 -1.83
N ALA A 369 -3.61 -4.82 -2.55
CA ALA A 369 -2.94 -5.31 -3.73
C ALA A 369 -2.18 -6.59 -3.41
N LEU A 370 -1.33 -6.59 -2.39
CA LEU A 370 -0.55 -7.77 -2.01
C LEU A 370 -1.43 -8.96 -1.59
N ALA A 371 -2.53 -8.73 -0.86
CA ALA A 371 -3.47 -9.78 -0.52
C ALA A 371 -4.12 -10.42 -1.78
N LEU A 372 -4.52 -9.60 -2.76
CA LEU A 372 -5.13 -10.07 -3.99
C LEU A 372 -4.17 -10.87 -4.88
N THR A 373 -2.86 -10.70 -4.69
CA THR A 373 -1.81 -11.41 -5.44
C THR A 373 -1.47 -12.79 -4.89
N LEU A 374 -1.98 -13.14 -3.70
CA LEU A 374 -1.80 -14.47 -3.13
C LEU A 374 -2.47 -15.52 -4.04
N THR A 375 -1.76 -16.60 -4.32
CA THR A 375 -2.28 -17.76 -5.06
C THR A 375 -3.26 -18.57 -4.20
N ARG A 376 -4.28 -19.20 -4.81
CA ARG A 376 -5.34 -19.94 -4.11
C ARG A 376 -4.83 -21.00 -3.11
N GLY A 377 -3.65 -21.57 -3.31
CA GLY A 377 -3.06 -22.58 -2.40
C GLY A 377 -2.48 -22.04 -1.08
N LEU A 378 -2.33 -20.72 -0.92
CA LEU A 378 -1.70 -20.10 0.27
C LEU A 378 -2.72 -19.55 1.25
N HIS A 379 -3.80 -20.29 1.50
CA HIS A 379 -4.91 -19.82 2.35
C HIS A 379 -5.41 -18.44 1.94
N ARG A 380 -5.47 -18.18 0.62
CA ARG A 380 -5.78 -16.87 0.03
C ARG A 380 -7.05 -16.29 0.61
N ASP A 381 -8.13 -17.06 0.67
CA ASP A 381 -9.43 -16.60 1.14
C ASP A 381 -9.35 -16.08 2.58
N LEU A 382 -8.61 -16.78 3.46
CA LEU A 382 -8.37 -16.34 4.83
C LEU A 382 -7.62 -14.99 4.83
N PHE A 383 -6.49 -14.89 4.12
CA PHE A 383 -5.67 -13.68 4.16
C PHE A 383 -6.32 -12.48 3.46
N VAL A 384 -7.09 -12.71 2.40
CA VAL A 384 -7.91 -11.66 1.76
C VAL A 384 -8.98 -11.17 2.75
N PHE A 385 -9.70 -12.08 3.40
CA PHE A 385 -10.72 -11.73 4.38
C PHE A 385 -10.12 -10.96 5.58
N VAL A 386 -9.01 -11.44 6.13
CA VAL A 386 -8.34 -10.80 7.26
C VAL A 386 -7.75 -9.44 6.86
N THR A 387 -7.15 -9.33 5.67
CA THR A 387 -6.68 -8.04 5.12
C THR A 387 -7.84 -7.05 5.02
N TYR A 388 -8.97 -7.47 4.45
CA TYR A 388 -10.15 -6.64 4.36
C TYR A 388 -10.59 -6.16 5.74
N PHE A 389 -10.71 -7.06 6.72
CA PHE A 389 -11.15 -6.70 8.07
C PHE A 389 -10.23 -5.66 8.74
N VAL A 390 -8.91 -5.83 8.60
CA VAL A 390 -7.91 -4.89 9.12
C VAL A 390 -8.00 -3.54 8.41
N VAL A 391 -8.10 -3.52 7.09
CA VAL A 391 -8.19 -2.28 6.31
C VAL A 391 -9.50 -1.54 6.59
N VAL A 392 -10.63 -2.25 6.68
CA VAL A 392 -11.94 -1.66 7.04
C VAL A 392 -11.87 -1.01 8.42
N PHE A 393 -11.33 -1.71 9.41
CA PHE A 393 -11.12 -1.14 10.74
C PHE A 393 -10.22 0.10 10.67
N SER A 394 -9.12 0.02 9.90
CA SER A 394 -8.18 1.12 9.78
C SER A 394 -8.82 2.37 9.17
N VAL A 395 -9.50 2.25 8.04
CA VAL A 395 -10.14 3.38 7.36
C VAL A 395 -11.30 3.95 8.16
N ILE A 396 -12.23 3.10 8.62
CA ILE A 396 -13.46 3.56 9.28
C ILE A 396 -13.17 4.01 10.72
N VAL A 397 -12.44 3.20 11.50
CA VAL A 397 -12.23 3.49 12.91
C VAL A 397 -11.05 4.42 13.09
N GLN A 398 -9.86 4.10 12.58
CA GLN A 398 -8.69 4.96 12.78
C GLN A 398 -8.83 6.26 11.99
N GLY A 399 -9.18 6.20 10.69
CA GLY A 399 -9.30 7.37 9.81
C GLY A 399 -10.29 8.42 10.32
N LEU A 400 -11.54 8.03 10.54
CA LEU A 400 -12.58 8.96 11.05
C LEU A 400 -12.30 9.45 12.47
N SER A 401 -11.62 8.64 13.30
CA SER A 401 -11.27 9.07 14.67
C SER A 401 -10.17 10.14 14.66
N ILE A 402 -9.17 10.03 13.79
CA ILE A 402 -8.09 11.02 13.67
C ILE A 402 -8.65 12.36 13.21
N GLU A 403 -9.51 12.36 12.19
CA GLU A 403 -10.18 13.57 11.71
C GLU A 403 -11.00 14.27 12.82
N ARG A 404 -11.70 13.50 13.65
CA ARG A 404 -12.44 14.05 14.80
C ARG A 404 -11.52 14.62 15.88
N LEU A 405 -10.37 14.01 16.12
CA LEU A 405 -9.41 14.48 17.11
C LEU A 405 -8.76 15.80 16.67
N THR A 406 -8.34 15.88 15.40
CA THR A 406 -7.71 17.07 14.84
C THR A 406 -8.68 18.26 14.72
N SER A 407 -9.93 18.01 14.30
CA SER A 407 -10.97 19.05 14.23
C SER A 407 -11.35 19.62 15.60
N ARG A 408 -11.31 18.80 16.67
CA ARG A 408 -11.53 19.26 18.05
C ARG A 408 -10.38 20.11 18.59
N GLU A 409 -9.13 19.74 18.33
CA GLU A 409 -7.97 20.56 18.69
C GLU A 409 -7.97 21.91 17.94
N LYS A 410 -8.33 21.90 16.64
CA LYS A 410 -8.51 23.12 15.85
C LYS A 410 -9.56 24.06 16.44
N ARG A 411 -10.71 23.54 16.90
CA ARG A 411 -11.74 24.35 17.58
C ARG A 411 -11.22 24.97 18.89
N ARG A 412 -10.54 24.19 19.73
CA ARG A 412 -9.97 24.69 20.99
C ARG A 412 -8.93 25.80 20.77
N MET A 413 -8.09 25.69 19.75
CA MET A 413 -7.11 26.73 19.40
C MET A 413 -7.76 28.01 18.84
N LEU A 414 -8.91 27.88 18.16
CA LEU A 414 -9.68 29.04 17.68
C LEU A 414 -10.45 29.72 18.82
N GLU A 415 -10.91 28.95 19.81
CA GLU A 415 -11.57 29.45 21.03
C GLU A 415 -10.58 30.12 22.00
N GLN A 416 -9.31 29.69 22.04
CA GLN A 416 -8.27 30.34 22.85
C GLN A 416 -7.67 31.61 22.24
N ASN A 417 -7.93 31.87 20.96
CA ASN A 417 -7.48 33.07 20.24
C ASN A 417 -8.62 34.08 19.99
N ARG A 418 -9.79 33.87 20.60
CA ARG A 418 -10.88 34.83 20.74
C ARG A 418 -10.95 35.27 22.19
#